data_AF-A0A2S8EYS3-F1
#
_entry.id   AF-A0A2S8EYS3-F1
#
_cell.length_a   1.000
_cell.length_b   1.000
_cell.length_c   1.000
_cell.angle_alpha   90.00
_cell.angle_beta   90.00
_cell.angle_gamma   90.00
#
_symmetry.space_group_name_H-M   'P 1'
#
loop_
_entity.id
_entity.type
_entity.pdbx_description
1 polymer ?
#
loop_
_entity_poly.entity_id
_entity_poly.type
_entity_poly.pdbx_seq_one_letter_code
_entity_poly.pdbx_strand_id
1 'polypeptide(L)'
;MKIGTLFTQSILASLLFCSVSQAGWNEFWDRAHLDYARNKCWPSPFIEQDRASVNNYYAQMTAAGIRLQNTLSDHYFDQETGELTRAGVMKIRAILTSTEGRRDIFVMQGFTKQETDARITAVKAGLAELVGNPEATPIYVSPDQPAGRAADYIDDIWRRERSSVPVPRLPAFNGGQ
;
A
#
# COMPACT_ATOMS: atom_id res chain seq x y z
N MET A 1 -6.32 -1.04 -81.38
CA MET A 1 -5.01 -1.46 -80.84
C MET A 1 -4.78 -0.92 -79.42
N LYS A 2 -5.66 -1.23 -78.44
CA LYS A 2 -5.57 -0.71 -77.04
C LYS A 2 -5.95 -1.72 -75.93
N ILE A 3 -6.38 -2.93 -76.28
CA ILE A 3 -6.83 -3.95 -75.30
C ILE A 3 -5.66 -4.76 -74.73
N GLY A 4 -4.61 -5.03 -75.52
CA GLY A 4 -3.45 -5.79 -75.06
C GLY A 4 -2.59 -5.08 -74.00
N THR A 5 -2.54 -3.75 -74.02
CA THR A 5 -1.77 -2.93 -73.06
C THR A 5 -2.47 -2.78 -71.71
N LEU A 6 -3.80 -2.82 -71.68
CA LEU A 6 -4.57 -2.77 -70.43
C LEU A 6 -4.44 -4.10 -69.67
N PHE A 7 -4.50 -5.24 -70.38
CA PHE A 7 -4.37 -6.55 -69.76
C PHE A 7 -2.97 -6.79 -69.15
N THR A 8 -1.91 -6.34 -69.82
CA THR A 8 -0.56 -6.41 -69.28
C THR A 8 -0.34 -5.47 -68.09
N GLN A 9 -0.91 -4.26 -68.11
CA GLN A 9 -0.84 -3.34 -66.97
C GLN A 9 -1.60 -3.86 -65.74
N SER A 10 -2.75 -4.52 -65.91
CA SER A 10 -3.50 -5.12 -64.81
C SER A 10 -2.77 -6.31 -64.17
N ILE A 11 -2.10 -7.14 -64.97
CA ILE A 11 -1.28 -8.26 -64.46
C ILE A 11 -0.05 -7.74 -63.70
N LEU A 12 0.62 -6.72 -64.22
CA LEU A 12 1.80 -6.14 -63.59
C LEU A 12 1.45 -5.43 -62.28
N ALA A 13 0.30 -4.75 -62.21
CA ALA A 13 -0.23 -4.19 -60.97
C ALA A 13 -0.55 -5.27 -59.94
N SER A 14 -1.13 -6.40 -60.36
CA SER A 14 -1.48 -7.52 -59.46
C SER A 14 -0.23 -8.20 -58.87
N LEU A 15 0.85 -8.31 -59.63
CA LEU A 15 2.13 -8.86 -59.16
C LEU A 15 2.86 -7.92 -58.20
N LEU A 16 2.68 -6.60 -58.32
CA LEU A 16 3.24 -5.61 -57.38
C LEU A 16 2.51 -5.54 -56.03
N PHE A 17 1.25 -6.02 -55.96
CA PHE A 17 0.48 -6.13 -54.71
C PHE A 17 0.60 -7.50 -54.02
N CYS A 18 1.35 -8.45 -54.57
CA CYS A 18 1.73 -9.67 -53.86
C CYS A 18 2.73 -9.31 -52.75
N SER A 19 2.23 -9.11 -51.55
CA SER A 19 3.05 -8.99 -50.34
C SER A 19 3.92 -10.23 -50.24
N VAL A 20 5.25 -10.05 -50.17
CA VAL A 20 6.17 -11.17 -49.92
C VAL A 20 5.89 -11.66 -48.50
N SER A 21 5.14 -12.76 -48.36
CA SER A 21 5.00 -13.44 -47.08
C SER A 21 6.35 -14.11 -46.77
N GLN A 22 7.18 -13.43 -46.00
CA GLN A 22 8.41 -14.01 -45.49
C GLN A 22 8.02 -15.10 -44.49
N ALA A 23 8.24 -16.36 -44.84
CA ALA A 23 8.14 -17.45 -43.88
C ALA A 23 9.25 -17.23 -42.86
N GLY A 24 8.90 -16.65 -41.70
CA GLY A 24 9.83 -16.28 -40.63
C GLY A 24 10.48 -17.51 -39.98
N TRP A 25 11.28 -18.24 -40.74
CA TRP A 25 11.89 -19.51 -40.35
C TRP A 25 12.97 -19.32 -39.31
N ASN A 26 13.71 -18.21 -39.38
CA ASN A 26 14.69 -17.85 -38.36
C ASN A 26 13.97 -17.52 -37.05
N GLU A 27 12.92 -16.69 -37.11
CA GLU A 27 12.09 -16.34 -35.97
C GLU A 27 11.39 -17.56 -35.36
N PHE A 28 11.01 -18.54 -36.18
CA PHE A 28 10.46 -19.81 -35.73
C PHE A 28 11.49 -20.62 -34.93
N TRP A 29 12.69 -20.84 -35.49
CA TRP A 29 13.72 -21.61 -34.79
C TRP A 29 14.23 -20.90 -33.54
N ASP A 30 14.35 -19.56 -33.58
CA ASP A 30 14.70 -18.75 -32.42
C ASP A 30 13.66 -18.92 -31.29
N ARG A 31 12.37 -18.88 -31.62
CA ARG A 31 11.29 -19.16 -30.65
C ARG A 31 11.32 -20.60 -30.16
N ALA A 32 11.55 -21.58 -31.03
CA ALA A 32 11.62 -22.99 -30.64
C ALA A 32 12.77 -23.26 -29.66
N HIS A 33 13.96 -22.67 -29.88
CA HIS A 33 15.07 -22.75 -28.95
C HIS A 33 14.76 -22.07 -27.61
N LEU A 34 14.12 -20.91 -27.64
CA LEU A 34 13.69 -20.20 -26.45
C LEU A 34 12.67 -21.01 -25.64
N ASP A 35 11.67 -21.59 -26.30
CA ASP A 35 10.66 -22.44 -25.66
C ASP A 35 11.26 -23.72 -25.07
N TYR A 36 12.22 -24.35 -25.76
CA TYR A 36 12.95 -25.49 -25.22
C TYR A 36 13.73 -25.12 -23.95
N ALA A 37 14.47 -24.01 -23.98
CA ALA A 37 15.20 -23.51 -22.81
C ALA A 37 14.25 -23.19 -21.65
N ARG A 38 13.10 -22.58 -21.95
CA ARG A 38 12.03 -22.20 -21.01
C ARG A 38 11.36 -23.41 -20.35
N ASN A 39 11.07 -24.45 -21.13
CA ASN A 39 10.52 -25.70 -20.61
C ASN A 39 11.53 -26.43 -19.72
N LYS A 40 12.82 -26.38 -20.06
CA LYS A 40 13.88 -26.98 -19.25
C LYS A 40 14.06 -26.31 -17.89
N CYS A 41 13.81 -24.99 -17.80
CA CYS A 41 13.88 -24.26 -16.54
C CYS A 41 12.54 -24.15 -15.80
N TRP A 42 11.46 -24.73 -16.34
CA TRP A 42 10.18 -24.79 -15.63
C TRP A 42 10.34 -25.56 -14.31
N PRO A 43 9.81 -25.05 -13.17
CA PRO A 43 8.98 -23.85 -13.02
C PRO A 43 9.72 -22.61 -12.49
N SER A 44 11.02 -22.69 -12.20
CA SER A 44 11.75 -21.71 -11.36
C SER A 44 11.61 -20.24 -11.78
N PRO A 45 11.79 -19.84 -13.06
CA PRO A 45 11.77 -18.41 -13.40
C PRO A 45 10.36 -17.81 -13.27
N PHE A 46 9.31 -18.60 -13.46
CA PHE A 46 7.92 -18.12 -13.36
C PHE A 46 7.48 -17.98 -11.91
N ILE A 47 7.79 -18.97 -11.07
CA ILE A 47 7.43 -18.94 -9.65
C ILE A 47 8.14 -17.81 -8.94
N GLU A 48 9.41 -17.56 -9.26
CA GLU A 48 10.18 -16.47 -8.65
C GLU A 48 9.61 -15.10 -9.02
N GLN A 49 9.27 -14.89 -10.29
CA GLN A 49 8.65 -13.65 -10.74
C GLN A 49 7.28 -13.42 -10.08
N ASP A 50 6.44 -14.47 -10.03
CA ASP A 50 5.13 -14.40 -9.38
C ASP A 50 5.27 -14.09 -7.89
N ARG A 51 6.15 -14.79 -7.17
CA ARG A 51 6.44 -14.52 -5.75
C ARG A 51 6.94 -13.09 -5.54
N ALA A 52 7.85 -12.61 -6.38
CA ALA A 52 8.37 -11.25 -6.29
C ALA A 52 7.25 -10.23 -6.50
N SER A 53 6.36 -10.45 -7.48
CA SER A 53 5.23 -9.57 -7.74
C SER A 53 4.31 -9.47 -6.51
N VAL A 54 3.92 -10.61 -5.94
CA VAL A 54 3.03 -10.69 -4.77
C VAL A 54 3.69 -10.04 -3.55
N ASN A 55 4.96 -10.36 -3.29
CA ASN A 55 5.72 -9.78 -2.17
C ASN A 55 5.86 -8.26 -2.31
N ASN A 56 6.07 -7.74 -3.52
CA ASN A 56 6.15 -6.31 -3.77
C ASN A 56 4.83 -5.60 -3.43
N TYR A 57 3.68 -6.19 -3.83
CA TYR A 57 2.37 -5.65 -3.46
C TYR A 57 2.17 -5.65 -1.94
N TYR A 58 2.47 -6.76 -1.25
CA TYR A 58 2.34 -6.81 0.21
C TYR A 58 3.27 -5.83 0.93
N ALA A 59 4.50 -5.64 0.44
CA ALA A 59 5.42 -4.67 1.00
C ALA A 59 4.85 -3.24 0.89
N GLN A 60 4.27 -2.88 -0.25
CA GLN A 60 3.63 -1.58 -0.45
C GLN A 60 2.40 -1.40 0.45
N MET A 61 1.53 -2.40 0.53
CA MET A 61 0.35 -2.36 1.41
C MET A 61 0.76 -2.27 2.89
N THR A 62 1.80 -2.99 3.29
CA THR A 62 2.34 -2.93 4.65
C THR A 62 2.90 -1.55 4.97
N ALA A 63 3.67 -0.96 4.05
CA ALA A 63 4.21 0.39 4.21
C ALA A 63 3.09 1.45 4.31
N ALA A 64 2.05 1.34 3.48
CA ALA A 64 0.88 2.20 3.54
C ALA A 64 0.11 2.05 4.86
N GLY A 65 -0.07 0.81 5.33
CA GLY A 65 -0.71 0.54 6.62
C GLY A 65 0.08 1.10 7.81
N ILE A 66 1.41 0.99 7.78
CA ILE A 66 2.29 1.60 8.79
C ILE A 66 2.17 3.12 8.76
N ARG A 67 2.21 3.74 7.57
CA ARG A 67 2.00 5.18 7.41
C ARG A 67 0.68 5.61 8.03
N LEU A 68 -0.42 4.97 7.65
CA LEU A 68 -1.76 5.27 8.17
C LEU A 68 -1.83 5.13 9.69
N GLN A 69 -1.22 4.08 10.24
CA GLN A 69 -1.17 3.85 11.68
C GLN A 69 -0.33 4.91 12.40
N ASN A 70 0.70 5.44 11.79
CA ASN A 70 1.57 6.47 12.36
C ASN A 70 1.11 7.90 12.04
N THR A 71 -0.03 8.07 11.38
CA THR A 71 -0.63 9.38 11.11
C THR A 71 -1.37 9.91 12.33
N LEU A 72 -1.00 11.13 12.73
CA LEU A 72 -1.70 11.96 13.69
C LEU A 72 -2.76 12.80 12.96
N SER A 73 -4.03 12.37 13.06
CA SER A 73 -5.20 13.10 12.56
C SER A 73 -5.75 14.09 13.58
N ASP A 74 -6.80 14.83 13.17
CA ASP A 74 -7.38 15.96 13.91
C ASP A 74 -7.66 15.68 15.38
N HIS A 75 -8.13 14.47 15.73
CA HIS A 75 -8.50 14.11 17.10
C HIS A 75 -7.32 14.05 18.09
N TYR A 76 -6.09 14.11 17.60
CA TYR A 76 -4.90 14.22 18.46
C TYR A 76 -4.54 15.66 18.79
N PHE A 77 -5.19 16.63 18.16
CA PHE A 77 -5.01 18.05 18.37
C PHE A 77 -6.26 18.63 19.03
N ASP A 78 -6.05 19.59 19.92
CA ASP A 78 -7.14 20.36 20.50
C ASP A 78 -7.69 21.32 19.42
N GLN A 79 -9.02 21.35 19.25
CA GLN A 79 -9.64 22.17 18.20
C GLN A 79 -9.64 23.67 18.51
N GLU A 80 -9.55 24.05 19.80
CA GLU A 80 -9.57 25.45 20.23
C GLU A 80 -8.16 26.01 20.30
N THR A 81 -7.21 25.24 20.84
CA THR A 81 -5.83 25.71 21.05
C THR A 81 -4.86 25.29 19.93
N GLY A 82 -5.18 24.24 19.17
CA GLY A 82 -4.27 23.65 18.18
C GLY A 82 -3.10 22.87 18.81
N GLU A 83 -3.07 22.74 20.13
CA GLU A 83 -2.02 22.02 20.85
C GLU A 83 -2.20 20.51 20.78
N LEU A 84 -1.11 19.78 21.03
CA LEU A 84 -1.15 18.33 21.05
C LEU A 84 -1.85 17.84 22.33
N THR A 85 -2.94 17.09 22.17
CA THR A 85 -3.65 16.50 23.31
C THR A 85 -2.84 15.40 23.99
N ARG A 86 -3.23 15.03 25.22
CA ARG A 86 -2.65 13.86 25.91
C ARG A 86 -2.74 12.58 25.09
N ALA A 87 -3.81 12.39 24.31
CA ALA A 87 -3.93 11.24 23.41
C ALA A 87 -2.88 11.29 22.29
N GLY A 88 -2.59 12.48 21.75
CA GLY A 88 -1.54 12.70 20.76
C GLY A 88 -0.16 12.38 21.31
N VAL A 89 0.17 12.85 22.51
CA VAL A 89 1.44 12.53 23.19
C VAL A 89 1.60 11.02 23.39
N MET A 90 0.54 10.33 23.84
CA MET A 90 0.58 8.87 24.00
C MET A 90 0.73 8.14 22.66
N LYS A 91 0.14 8.66 21.58
CA LYS A 91 0.31 8.12 20.24
C LYS A 91 1.75 8.25 19.76
N ILE A 92 2.38 9.41 19.96
CA ILE A 92 3.80 9.61 19.64
C ILE A 92 4.66 8.61 20.43
N ARG A 93 4.43 8.48 21.74
CA ARG A 93 5.13 7.49 22.56
C ARG A 93 4.95 6.05 22.04
N ALA A 94 3.74 5.70 21.61
CA ALA A 94 3.47 4.38 21.03
C ALA A 94 4.23 4.17 19.70
N ILE A 95 4.32 5.19 18.84
CA ILE A 95 5.10 5.14 17.60
C ILE A 95 6.59 4.96 17.91
N LEU A 96 7.14 5.75 18.85
CA LEU A 96 8.56 5.68 19.23
C LEU A 96 8.96 4.34 19.86
N THR A 97 8.04 3.71 20.59
CA THR A 97 8.26 2.40 21.22
C THR A 97 7.96 1.22 20.30
N SER A 98 7.45 1.47 19.09
CA SER A 98 7.18 0.42 18.10
C SER A 98 8.47 -0.17 17.50
N THR A 99 8.30 -1.20 16.67
CA THR A 99 9.40 -1.93 16.00
C THR A 99 10.37 -0.99 15.29
N GLU A 100 11.66 -1.29 15.40
CA GLU A 100 12.73 -0.54 14.73
C GLU A 100 12.49 -0.46 13.21
N GLY A 101 12.79 0.71 12.63
CA GLY A 101 12.57 0.99 11.20
C GLY A 101 11.13 1.39 10.82
N ARG A 102 10.21 1.57 11.79
CA ARG A 102 8.80 1.95 11.54
C ARG A 102 8.32 3.11 12.42
N ARG A 103 9.24 4.01 12.78
CA ARG A 103 9.02 5.07 13.79
C ARG A 103 8.77 6.46 13.20
N ASP A 104 8.61 6.54 11.89
CA ASP A 104 8.32 7.80 11.20
C ASP A 104 6.96 8.31 11.62
N ILE A 105 6.88 9.61 11.95
CA ILE A 105 5.65 10.25 12.38
C ILE A 105 5.05 10.97 11.18
N PHE A 106 3.75 10.77 10.97
CA PHE A 106 3.00 11.45 9.93
C PHE A 106 2.00 12.40 10.59
N VAL A 107 1.89 13.62 10.07
CA VAL A 107 0.90 14.61 10.51
C VAL A 107 -0.09 14.78 9.38
N MET A 108 -1.37 14.67 9.70
CA MET A 108 -2.41 14.85 8.71
C MET A 108 -2.50 16.33 8.29
N GLN A 109 -2.52 16.55 6.98
CA GLN A 109 -2.67 17.86 6.39
C GLN A 109 -3.96 18.53 6.87
N GLY A 110 -3.84 19.76 7.40
CA GLY A 110 -4.99 20.60 7.76
C GLY A 110 -5.62 21.26 6.53
N PHE A 111 -6.71 22.00 6.73
CA PHE A 111 -7.39 22.73 5.64
C PHE A 111 -6.53 23.86 5.09
N THR A 112 -5.64 24.40 5.93
CA THR A 112 -4.71 25.46 5.54
C THR A 112 -3.26 25.03 5.78
N LYS A 113 -2.33 25.66 5.06
CA LYS A 113 -0.89 25.45 5.30
C LYS A 113 -0.50 25.87 6.71
N GLN A 114 -1.05 26.98 7.20
CA GLN A 114 -0.78 27.53 8.54
C GLN A 114 -1.16 26.54 9.63
N GLU A 115 -2.33 25.91 9.51
CA GLU A 115 -2.77 24.85 10.42
C GLU A 115 -1.83 23.63 10.39
N THR A 116 -1.41 23.22 9.19
CA THR A 116 -0.45 22.10 9.04
C THR A 116 0.89 22.42 9.70
N ASP A 117 1.42 23.62 9.49
CA ASP A 117 2.67 24.08 10.10
C ASP A 117 2.54 24.14 11.64
N ALA A 118 1.38 24.59 12.16
CA ALA A 118 1.10 24.63 13.59
C ALA A 118 1.06 23.21 14.20
N ARG A 119 0.40 22.25 13.54
CA ARG A 119 0.40 20.84 13.97
C ARG A 119 1.80 20.23 14.00
N ILE A 120 2.62 20.48 12.98
CA ILE A 120 4.02 20.04 12.95
C ILE A 120 4.79 20.64 14.14
N THR A 121 4.55 21.92 14.44
CA THR A 121 5.19 22.61 15.57
C THR A 121 4.78 21.99 16.90
N ALA A 122 3.49 21.69 17.10
CA ALA A 122 2.97 21.02 18.29
C ALA A 122 3.56 19.61 18.46
N VAL A 123 3.71 18.85 17.37
CA VAL A 123 4.35 17.52 17.40
C VAL A 123 5.83 17.62 17.75
N LYS A 124 6.56 18.60 17.19
CA LYS A 124 7.96 18.87 17.57
C LYS A 124 8.10 19.20 19.05
N ALA A 125 7.20 20.00 19.61
CA ALA A 125 7.18 20.30 21.04
C ALA A 125 6.95 19.04 21.89
N GLY A 126 5.98 18.20 21.51
CA GLY A 126 5.74 16.92 22.20
C GLY A 126 6.90 15.93 22.10
N LEU A 127 7.61 15.91 20.96
CA LEU A 127 8.83 15.11 20.80
C LEU A 127 9.99 15.62 21.66
N ALA A 128 10.15 16.94 21.75
CA ALA A 128 11.16 17.55 22.62
C ALA A 128 10.90 17.19 24.09
N GLU A 129 9.64 17.14 24.53
CA GLU A 129 9.28 16.68 25.88
C GLU A 129 9.59 15.20 26.10
N LEU A 130 9.27 14.33 25.13
CA LEU A 130 9.42 12.87 25.28
C LEU A 130 10.86 12.37 25.14
N VAL A 131 11.63 12.94 24.23
CA VAL A 131 12.96 12.42 23.81
C VAL A 131 14.08 13.44 24.02
N GLY A 132 13.76 14.71 24.28
CA GLY A 132 14.75 15.79 24.43
C GLY A 132 15.36 16.28 23.11
N ASN A 133 15.35 15.47 22.05
CA ASN A 133 15.82 15.85 20.71
C ASN A 133 14.70 15.69 19.66
N PRO A 134 14.02 16.79 19.26
CA PRO A 134 12.92 16.72 18.30
C PRO A 134 13.37 16.39 16.87
N GLU A 135 14.65 16.56 16.54
CA GLU A 135 15.18 16.29 15.19
C GLU A 135 15.63 14.83 15.03
N ALA A 136 15.54 14.02 16.08
CA ALA A 136 15.91 12.60 16.03
C ALA A 136 14.90 11.74 15.25
N THR A 137 13.65 12.19 15.12
CA THR A 137 12.57 11.44 14.45
C THR A 137 12.02 12.26 13.28
N PRO A 138 11.99 11.72 12.05
CA PRO A 138 11.46 12.45 10.91
C PRO A 138 9.93 12.62 11.03
N ILE A 139 9.47 13.82 10.69
CA ILE A 139 8.06 14.18 10.65
C ILE A 139 7.69 14.48 9.20
N TYR A 140 6.65 13.82 8.71
CA TYR A 140 6.14 13.99 7.35
C TYR A 140 4.70 14.47 7.37
N VAL A 141 4.27 15.14 6.30
CA VAL A 141 2.85 15.46 6.09
C VAL A 141 2.21 14.33 5.28
N SER A 142 1.04 13.87 5.71
CA SER A 142 0.23 12.91 4.97
C SER A 142 -1.11 13.54 4.60
N PRO A 143 -1.57 13.39 3.34
CA PRO A 143 -2.91 13.78 2.93
C PRO A 143 -3.98 12.74 3.31
N ASP A 144 -3.55 11.57 3.80
CA ASP A 144 -4.42 10.42 4.05
C ASP A 144 -5.06 10.54 5.44
N GLN A 145 -6.40 10.54 5.47
CA GLN A 145 -7.14 10.45 6.72
C GLN A 145 -7.18 8.98 7.19
N PRO A 146 -6.74 8.67 8.42
CA PRO A 146 -7.03 7.38 9.05
C PRO A 146 -8.54 7.13 9.07
N ALA A 147 -8.97 5.98 8.55
CA ALA A 147 -10.37 5.59 8.59
C ALA A 147 -10.83 5.47 10.05
N GLY A 148 -11.59 6.47 10.50
CA GLY A 148 -12.18 6.52 11.83
C GLY A 148 -13.59 5.91 11.84
N ARG A 149 -14.08 5.62 13.04
CA ARG A 149 -15.49 5.35 13.32
C ARG A 149 -15.94 6.26 14.45
N ALA A 150 -17.21 6.67 14.43
CA ALA A 150 -17.76 7.48 15.51
C ALA A 150 -17.58 6.76 16.86
N ALA A 151 -17.09 7.48 17.87
CA ALA A 151 -16.81 6.92 19.19
C ALA A 151 -18.06 6.29 19.81
N ASP A 152 -19.21 6.95 19.67
CA ASP A 152 -20.50 6.47 20.20
C ASP A 152 -20.87 5.11 19.61
N TYR A 153 -20.70 4.95 18.30
CA TYR A 153 -20.97 3.68 17.61
C TYR A 153 -20.06 2.55 18.14
N ILE A 154 -18.80 2.88 18.42
CA ILE A 154 -17.84 1.92 18.97
C ILE A 154 -18.20 1.55 20.42
N ASP A 155 -18.54 2.51 21.28
CA ASP A 155 -18.98 2.23 22.66
C ASP A 155 -20.24 1.35 22.68
N ASP A 156 -21.17 1.64 21.77
CA ASP A 156 -22.39 0.88 21.57
C ASP A 156 -22.14 -0.59 21.24
N ILE A 157 -21.17 -0.88 20.36
CA ILE A 157 -20.74 -2.25 20.05
C ILE A 157 -20.12 -2.91 21.28
N TRP A 158 -19.15 -2.26 21.92
CA TRP A 158 -18.46 -2.83 23.08
C TRP A 158 -19.38 -3.05 24.28
N ARG A 159 -20.40 -2.22 24.43
CA ARG A 159 -21.43 -2.38 25.46
C ARG A 159 -22.32 -3.59 25.15
N ARG A 160 -22.77 -3.74 23.90
CA ARG A 160 -23.56 -4.90 23.46
C ARG A 160 -22.77 -6.20 23.58
N GLU A 161 -21.51 -6.20 23.15
CA GLU A 161 -20.63 -7.36 23.29
C GLU A 161 -20.44 -7.74 24.76
N ARG A 162 -20.10 -6.80 25.64
CA ARG A 162 -19.98 -7.08 27.08
C ARG A 162 -21.28 -7.61 27.69
N SER A 163 -22.42 -7.12 27.21
CA SER A 163 -23.73 -7.59 27.68
C SER A 163 -24.11 -8.99 27.17
N SER A 164 -23.52 -9.44 26.05
CA SER A 164 -23.80 -10.75 25.46
C SER A 164 -22.86 -11.86 25.94
N VAL A 165 -21.73 -11.51 26.57
CA VAL A 165 -20.80 -12.49 27.15
C VAL A 165 -21.52 -13.23 28.30
N PRO A 166 -21.73 -14.55 28.20
CA PRO A 166 -22.34 -15.33 29.27
C PRO A 166 -21.43 -15.36 30.50
N VAL A 167 -22.03 -15.42 31.68
CA VAL A 167 -21.28 -15.50 32.95
C VAL A 167 -20.29 -16.68 32.89
N PRO A 168 -19.01 -16.47 33.26
CA PRO A 168 -18.01 -17.53 33.28
C PRO A 168 -18.49 -18.73 34.10
N ARG A 169 -18.49 -19.92 33.49
CA ARG A 169 -18.84 -21.16 34.17
C ARG A 169 -17.56 -21.88 34.58
N LEU A 170 -17.41 -22.15 35.87
CA LEU A 170 -16.36 -23.04 36.34
C LEU A 170 -16.76 -24.49 36.01
N PRO A 171 -15.81 -25.36 35.62
CA PRO A 171 -16.06 -26.79 35.57
C PRO A 171 -16.43 -27.30 36.98
N ALA A 172 -17.26 -28.34 37.05
CA ALA A 172 -17.64 -28.92 38.33
C ALA A 172 -16.40 -29.33 39.13
N PHE A 173 -16.35 -28.96 40.42
CA PHE A 173 -15.26 -29.31 41.31
C PHE A 173 -15.25 -30.82 41.54
N ASN A 174 -14.33 -31.53 40.88
CA ASN A 174 -14.02 -32.92 41.22
C ASN A 174 -13.01 -32.90 42.37
N GLY A 175 -13.52 -32.79 43.61
CA GLY A 175 -12.74 -33.04 44.81
C GLY A 175 -12.32 -34.51 44.83
N GLY A 176 -11.12 -34.79 44.31
CA GLY A 176 -10.48 -36.09 44.46
C GLY A 176 -10.16 -36.36 45.92
N GLN A 177 -10.49 -37.58 46.36
CA GLN A 177 -10.16 -38.15 47.67
C GLN A 177 -8.65 -38.24 47.89
#